data_AF-A0A656JSF0-F1
#
_entry.id   AF-A0A656JSF0-F1
#
_cell.length_a   1.000
_cell.length_b   1.000
_cell.length_c   1.000
_cell.angle_alpha   90.00
_cell.angle_beta   90.00
_cell.angle_gamma   90.00
#
_symmetry.space_group_name_H-M   'P 1'
#
loop_
_entity.id
_entity.type
_entity.pdbx_description
1 polymer ?
#
loop_
_entity_poly.entity_id
_entity_poly.type
_entity_poly.pdbx_seq_one_letter_code
_entity_poly.pdbx_strand_id
1 'polypeptide(L)'
;MKRPRLKDVKALTGCRLALTFINDQQFVLDMSADVQTFPGLRPLMADDAFAQAQVGDDGWTVEWPELDIQIGADTLYLDAQAQAATDENTRIFIGWRARTGLPLAQAARALGVSPRSITRYSNSRETTPRTLALACLGWDALQHQSKAAEEPGVYKTDKKGH
;
A
#
# COMPACT_ATOMS: atom_id res chain seq x y z
N MET A 1 -2.54 9.74 -14.88
CA MET A 1 -2.43 8.38 -15.44
C MET A 1 -3.84 7.82 -15.54
N LYS A 2 -4.17 7.05 -16.58
CA LYS A 2 -5.45 6.30 -16.60
C LYS A 2 -5.39 5.30 -15.44
N ARG A 3 -6.44 5.20 -14.62
CA ARG A 3 -6.43 4.26 -13.48
C ARG A 3 -6.18 2.84 -14.01
N PRO A 4 -5.27 2.06 -13.39
CA PRO A 4 -4.96 0.71 -13.84
C PRO A 4 -6.21 -0.15 -13.72
N ARG A 5 -6.44 -1.01 -14.72
CA ARG A 5 -7.51 -2.02 -14.72
C ARG A 5 -6.90 -3.39 -14.94
N LEU A 6 -7.42 -4.36 -14.20
CA LEU A 6 -7.05 -5.77 -14.32
C LEU A 6 -7.72 -6.39 -15.55
N LYS A 7 -6.95 -7.21 -16.25
CA LYS A 7 -7.39 -8.09 -17.32
C LYS A 7 -7.55 -9.52 -16.79
N ASP A 8 -6.67 -9.94 -15.89
CA ASP A 8 -6.68 -11.27 -15.27
C ASP A 8 -5.98 -11.23 -13.90
N VAL A 9 -6.38 -12.14 -13.01
CA VAL A 9 -5.71 -12.39 -11.74
C VAL A 9 -5.62 -13.90 -11.50
N LYS A 10 -4.47 -14.38 -11.05
CA LYS A 10 -4.30 -15.76 -10.62
C LYS A 10 -3.68 -15.80 -9.23
N ALA A 11 -4.34 -16.50 -8.33
CA ALA A 11 -3.78 -16.84 -7.03
C ALA A 11 -2.64 -17.86 -7.20
N LEU A 12 -1.52 -17.59 -6.55
CA LEU A 12 -0.35 -18.44 -6.43
C LEU A 12 -0.17 -18.82 -4.95
N THR A 13 0.64 -19.85 -4.70
CA THR A 13 0.95 -20.30 -3.34
C THR A 13 1.70 -19.24 -2.53
N GLY A 14 1.43 -19.21 -1.23
CA GLY A 14 2.08 -18.29 -0.29
C GLY A 14 1.51 -16.87 -0.34
N CYS A 15 0.20 -16.71 -0.51
CA CYS A 15 -0.48 -15.41 -0.58
C CYS A 15 0.07 -14.50 -1.69
N ARG A 16 0.33 -15.05 -2.88
CA ARG A 16 0.87 -14.30 -4.03
C ARG A 16 -0.15 -14.17 -5.15
N LEU A 17 -0.27 -13.00 -5.75
CA LEU A 17 -1.12 -12.78 -6.93
C LEU A 17 -0.27 -12.57 -8.18
N ALA A 18 -0.53 -13.33 -9.23
CA ALA A 18 -0.13 -12.96 -10.58
C ALA A 18 -1.19 -12.04 -11.18
N LEU A 19 -0.85 -10.76 -11.34
CA LEU A 19 -1.71 -9.71 -11.85
C LEU A 19 -1.38 -9.45 -13.33
N THR A 20 -2.39 -9.44 -14.19
CA THR A 20 -2.27 -8.96 -15.58
C THR A 20 -3.17 -7.75 -15.77
N PHE A 21 -2.60 -6.63 -16.21
CA PHE A 21 -3.36 -5.39 -16.47
C PHE A 21 -3.78 -5.30 -17.94
N ILE A 22 -4.76 -4.45 -18.24
CA ILE A 22 -5.31 -4.25 -19.60
C ILE A 22 -4.30 -3.76 -20.65
N ASN A 23 -3.15 -3.27 -20.21
CA ASN A 23 -2.03 -2.88 -21.07
C ASN A 23 -0.96 -3.98 -21.18
N ASP A 24 -1.32 -5.21 -20.83
CA ASP A 24 -0.50 -6.42 -20.82
C ASP A 24 0.71 -6.38 -19.88
N GLN A 25 0.80 -5.39 -18.99
CA GLN A 25 1.76 -5.43 -17.88
C GLN A 25 1.40 -6.56 -16.92
N GLN A 26 2.43 -7.31 -16.52
CA GLN A 26 2.31 -8.43 -15.59
C GLN A 26 3.17 -8.19 -14.36
N PHE A 27 2.63 -8.52 -13.20
CA PHE A 27 3.34 -8.45 -11.94
C PHE A 27 3.03 -9.67 -11.08
N VAL A 28 3.98 -10.07 -10.24
CA VAL A 28 3.73 -10.97 -9.13
C VAL A 28 3.79 -10.15 -7.85
N LEU A 29 2.67 -10.08 -7.13
CA LEU A 29 2.54 -9.37 -5.87
C LEU A 29 2.54 -10.38 -4.72
N ASP A 30 3.39 -10.20 -3.74
CA ASP A 30 3.39 -10.94 -2.47
C ASP A 30 2.59 -10.18 -1.40
N MET A 31 1.51 -10.79 -0.92
CA MET A 31 0.63 -10.21 0.10
C MET A 31 0.85 -10.83 1.48
N SER A 32 1.86 -11.69 1.66
CA SER A 32 2.09 -12.42 2.93
C SER A 32 2.27 -11.49 4.13
N ALA A 33 2.90 -10.33 3.95
CA ALA A 33 3.03 -9.31 4.99
C ALA A 33 1.70 -8.59 5.27
N ASP A 34 0.92 -8.30 4.23
CA ASP A 34 -0.35 -7.57 4.36
C ASP A 34 -1.41 -8.39 5.10
N VAL A 35 -1.53 -9.68 4.76
CA VAL A 35 -2.49 -10.58 5.44
C VAL A 35 -2.16 -10.78 6.93
N GLN A 36 -0.88 -10.64 7.32
CA GLN A 36 -0.46 -10.64 8.73
C GLN A 36 -0.73 -9.31 9.42
N THR A 37 -0.50 -8.21 8.71
CA THR A 37 -0.59 -6.83 9.25
C THR A 37 -2.04 -6.40 9.44
N PHE A 38 -2.93 -6.71 8.50
CA PHE A 38 -4.30 -6.22 8.50
C PHE A 38 -5.29 -7.32 8.96
N PRO A 39 -5.97 -7.16 10.12
CA PRO A 39 -6.89 -8.17 10.63
C PRO A 39 -8.00 -8.58 9.65
N GLY A 40 -8.50 -7.62 8.85
CA GLY A 40 -9.53 -7.89 7.84
C GLY A 40 -9.07 -8.77 6.68
N LEU A 41 -7.76 -8.89 6.45
CA LEU A 41 -7.20 -9.75 5.40
C LEU A 41 -6.74 -11.11 5.94
N ARG A 42 -6.78 -11.36 7.25
CA ARG A 42 -6.36 -12.64 7.84
C ARG A 42 -7.07 -13.88 7.28
N PRO A 43 -8.37 -13.83 6.89
CA PRO A 43 -9.01 -14.99 6.26
C PRO A 43 -8.29 -15.45 4.98
N LEU A 44 -7.59 -14.54 4.29
CA LEU A 44 -6.79 -14.82 3.11
C LEU A 44 -5.49 -15.58 3.38
N MET A 45 -5.14 -15.85 4.65
CA MET A 45 -4.01 -16.72 4.99
C MET A 45 -4.27 -18.20 4.69
N ALA A 46 -5.54 -18.59 4.55
CA ALA A 46 -5.91 -19.94 4.16
C ALA A 46 -5.76 -20.09 2.64
N ASP A 47 -4.94 -21.05 2.19
CA ASP A 47 -4.59 -21.21 0.77
C ASP A 47 -5.82 -21.46 -0.12
N ASP A 48 -6.81 -22.20 0.38
CA ASP A 48 -8.07 -22.49 -0.30
C ASP A 48 -8.94 -21.23 -0.45
N ALA A 49 -9.00 -20.40 0.58
CA ALA A 49 -9.69 -19.12 0.54
C ALA A 49 -8.98 -18.14 -0.39
N PHE A 50 -7.64 -18.04 -0.30
CA PHE A 50 -6.84 -17.17 -1.17
C PHE A 50 -6.98 -17.54 -2.65
N ALA A 51 -7.08 -18.85 -2.95
CA ALA A 51 -7.24 -19.37 -4.30
C ALA A 51 -8.52 -18.89 -5.01
N GLN A 52 -9.53 -18.42 -4.26
CA GLN A 52 -10.77 -17.88 -4.81
C GLN A 52 -10.65 -16.45 -5.36
N ALA A 53 -9.43 -15.89 -5.42
CA ALA A 53 -9.19 -14.56 -5.96
C ALA A 53 -9.70 -14.47 -7.41
N GLN A 54 -10.58 -13.51 -7.67
CA GLN A 54 -11.12 -13.26 -9.00
C GLN A 54 -11.11 -11.77 -9.33
N VAL A 55 -11.13 -11.45 -10.63
CA VAL A 55 -11.28 -10.06 -11.08
C VAL A 55 -12.72 -9.62 -10.84
N GLY A 56 -12.88 -8.51 -10.13
CA GLY A 56 -14.16 -7.90 -9.81
C GLY A 56 -14.35 -6.53 -10.48
N ASP A 57 -15.58 -6.01 -10.42
CA ASP A 57 -15.98 -4.70 -10.94
C ASP A 57 -15.34 -4.36 -12.29
N ASP A 58 -15.53 -5.20 -13.31
CA ASP A 58 -14.91 -5.02 -14.64
C ASP A 58 -13.39 -4.73 -14.60
N GLY A 59 -12.63 -5.35 -13.70
CA GLY A 59 -11.20 -5.13 -13.58
C GLY A 59 -10.81 -3.94 -12.70
N TRP A 60 -11.74 -3.34 -11.95
CA TRP A 60 -11.41 -2.33 -10.96
C TRP A 60 -10.87 -2.93 -9.67
N THR A 61 -11.13 -4.20 -9.39
CA THR A 61 -10.80 -4.86 -8.12
C THR A 61 -10.37 -6.30 -8.28
N VAL A 62 -9.68 -6.82 -7.27
CA VAL A 62 -9.60 -8.26 -6.98
C VAL A 62 -10.52 -8.54 -5.80
N GLU A 63 -11.32 -9.59 -5.92
CA GLU A 63 -12.36 -9.94 -4.97
C GLU A 63 -12.22 -11.39 -4.51
N TRP A 64 -12.61 -11.59 -3.25
CA TRP A 64 -12.88 -12.88 -2.62
C TRP A 64 -14.32 -12.85 -2.12
N PRO A 65 -15.32 -13.17 -2.98
CA PRO A 65 -16.73 -12.94 -2.67
C PRO A 65 -17.23 -13.67 -1.42
N GLU A 66 -16.75 -14.90 -1.18
CA GLU A 66 -17.13 -15.69 0.00
C GLU A 66 -16.67 -15.06 1.32
N LEU A 67 -15.63 -14.23 1.27
CA LEU A 67 -15.06 -13.54 2.42
C LEU A 67 -15.49 -12.09 2.54
N ASP A 68 -16.27 -11.58 1.58
CA ASP A 68 -16.63 -10.16 1.48
C ASP A 68 -15.38 -9.24 1.48
N ILE A 69 -14.32 -9.67 0.80
CA ILE A 69 -13.07 -8.90 0.66
C ILE A 69 -12.90 -8.42 -0.77
N GLN A 70 -12.66 -7.12 -0.92
CA GLN A 70 -12.39 -6.46 -2.18
C GLN A 70 -11.19 -5.53 -2.04
N ILE A 71 -10.24 -5.61 -2.98
CA ILE A 71 -9.06 -4.75 -3.00
C ILE A 71 -8.98 -4.04 -4.35
N GLY A 72 -8.78 -2.72 -4.31
CA GLY A 72 -8.63 -1.86 -5.49
C GLY A 72 -7.45 -2.24 -6.38
N ALA A 73 -7.66 -2.29 -7.69
CA ALA A 73 -6.62 -2.52 -8.69
C ALA A 73 -5.54 -1.43 -8.67
N ASP A 74 -5.86 -0.22 -8.22
CA ASP A 74 -4.90 0.86 -8.03
C ASP A 74 -3.97 0.62 -6.84
N THR A 75 -4.49 0.17 -5.71
CA THR A 75 -3.68 -0.26 -4.57
C THR A 75 -2.75 -1.41 -4.97
N LEU A 76 -3.31 -2.48 -5.54
CA LEU A 76 -2.53 -3.65 -5.97
C LEU A 76 -1.46 -3.28 -7.01
N TYR A 77 -1.77 -2.37 -7.93
CA TYR A 77 -0.79 -1.89 -8.91
C TYR A 77 0.37 -1.12 -8.26
N LEU A 78 0.09 -0.29 -7.26
CA LEU A 78 1.14 0.44 -6.54
C LEU A 78 2.02 -0.51 -5.74
N ASP A 79 1.43 -1.44 -5.00
CA ASP A 79 2.19 -2.44 -4.22
C ASP A 79 3.03 -3.34 -5.13
N ALA A 80 2.47 -3.79 -6.24
CA ALA A 80 3.16 -4.62 -7.21
C ALA A 80 4.35 -3.88 -7.85
N GLN A 81 4.18 -2.60 -8.18
CA GLN A 81 5.28 -1.77 -8.66
C GLN A 81 6.36 -1.55 -7.59
N ALA A 82 5.97 -1.38 -6.32
CA ALA A 82 6.94 -1.24 -5.22
C ALA A 82 7.81 -2.49 -5.11
N GLN A 83 7.20 -3.68 -5.12
CA GLN A 83 7.92 -4.94 -5.03
C GLN A 83 8.78 -5.22 -6.26
N ALA A 84 8.28 -4.89 -7.46
CA ALA A 84 9.01 -5.06 -8.71
C ALA A 84 10.12 -4.01 -8.92
N ALA A 85 10.18 -2.95 -8.12
CA ALA A 85 11.20 -1.91 -8.25
C ALA A 85 12.60 -2.50 -8.07
N THR A 86 13.47 -2.27 -9.05
CA THR A 86 14.86 -2.74 -9.03
C THR A 86 15.75 -1.87 -8.15
N ASP A 87 15.37 -0.62 -7.91
CA ASP A 87 16.12 0.31 -7.06
C ASP A 87 15.40 0.55 -5.72
N GLU A 88 16.20 0.56 -4.65
CA GLU A 88 15.70 0.66 -3.27
C GLU A 88 14.96 1.96 -3.00
N ASN A 89 15.42 3.08 -3.57
CA ASN A 89 14.78 4.38 -3.34
C ASN A 89 13.37 4.42 -3.95
N THR A 90 13.18 3.87 -5.14
CA THR A 90 11.87 3.76 -5.79
C THR A 90 10.99 2.78 -5.03
N ARG A 91 11.53 1.65 -4.55
CA ARG A 91 10.79 0.74 -3.67
C ARG A 91 10.26 1.45 -2.43
N ILE A 92 11.12 2.20 -1.74
CA ILE A 92 10.75 2.99 -0.55
C ILE A 92 9.63 3.98 -0.90
N PHE A 93 9.80 4.76 -1.98
CA PHE A 93 8.84 5.81 -2.34
C PHE A 93 7.50 5.27 -2.83
N ILE A 94 7.49 4.28 -3.73
CA ILE A 94 6.24 3.68 -4.21
C ILE A 94 5.54 2.94 -3.08
N GLY A 95 6.28 2.19 -2.25
CA GLY A 95 5.71 1.54 -1.07
C GLY A 95 5.12 2.56 -0.08
N TRP A 96 5.80 3.69 0.14
CA TRP A 96 5.25 4.77 0.97
C TRP A 96 3.98 5.38 0.36
N ARG A 97 3.93 5.58 -0.97
CA ARG A 97 2.74 6.05 -1.68
C ARG A 97 1.56 5.10 -1.53
N ALA A 98 1.80 3.80 -1.62
CA ALA A 98 0.76 2.77 -1.49
C ALA A 98 0.23 2.70 -0.05
N ARG A 99 1.13 2.56 0.94
CA ARG A 99 0.75 2.42 2.36
C ARG A 99 0.04 3.64 2.94
N THR A 100 0.46 4.86 2.55
CA THR A 100 -0.14 6.08 3.10
C THR A 100 -1.48 6.44 2.45
N GLY A 101 -1.73 5.99 1.21
CA GLY A 101 -2.94 6.32 0.45
C GLY A 101 -3.16 7.82 0.22
N LEU A 102 -2.16 8.67 0.48
CA LEU A 102 -2.34 10.12 0.48
C LEU A 102 -2.67 10.64 -0.92
N PRO A 103 -3.67 11.54 -1.05
CA PRO A 103 -3.90 12.26 -2.30
C PRO A 103 -2.65 12.98 -2.76
N LEU A 104 -2.49 13.15 -4.09
CA LEU A 104 -1.27 13.71 -4.70
C LEU A 104 -0.80 15.01 -4.04
N ALA A 105 -1.73 15.95 -3.79
CA ALA A 105 -1.43 17.23 -3.15
C ALA A 105 -1.01 17.08 -1.69
N GLN A 106 -1.57 16.10 -0.95
CA GLN A 106 -1.20 15.85 0.43
C GLN A 106 0.17 15.20 0.53
N ALA A 107 0.48 14.24 -0.33
CA ALA A 107 1.81 13.64 -0.39
C ALA A 107 2.90 14.66 -0.77
N ALA A 108 2.59 15.56 -1.71
CA ALA A 108 3.47 16.66 -2.07
C ALA A 108 3.80 17.55 -0.86
N ARG A 109 2.77 17.92 -0.07
CA ARG A 109 2.95 18.68 1.18
C ARG A 109 3.74 17.89 2.23
N ALA A 110 3.43 16.62 2.43
CA ALA A 110 4.08 15.76 3.41
C ALA A 110 5.60 15.66 3.18
N LEU A 111 6.02 15.56 1.92
CA LEU A 111 7.43 15.42 1.54
C LEU A 111 8.11 16.75 1.20
N GLY A 112 7.39 17.88 1.25
CA GLY A 112 7.94 19.20 0.93
C GLY A 112 8.34 19.38 -0.54
N VAL A 113 7.63 18.73 -1.48
CA VAL A 113 7.93 18.78 -2.91
C VAL A 113 6.72 19.16 -3.75
N SER A 114 6.91 19.42 -5.05
CA SER A 114 5.80 19.72 -5.95
C SER A 114 4.94 18.48 -6.26
N PRO A 115 3.63 18.63 -6.54
CA PRO A 115 2.79 17.54 -7.05
C PRO A 115 3.32 16.90 -8.34
N ARG A 116 4.04 17.69 -9.15
CA ARG A 116 4.72 17.22 -10.37
C ARG A 116 5.86 16.26 -10.04
N SER A 117 6.62 16.51 -8.97
CA SER A 117 7.67 15.61 -8.50
C SER A 117 7.10 14.28 -8.04
N ILE A 118 6.00 14.28 -7.28
CA ILE A 118 5.32 13.05 -6.87
C ILE A 118 4.87 12.27 -8.11
N THR A 119 4.20 12.92 -9.06
CA THR A 119 3.73 12.28 -10.30
C THR A 119 4.86 11.69 -11.13
N ARG A 120 6.00 12.41 -11.24
CA ARG A 120 7.17 11.98 -12.01
C ARG A 120 7.67 10.61 -11.53
N TYR A 121 7.91 10.49 -10.22
CA TYR A 121 8.48 9.27 -9.64
C TYR A 121 7.42 8.17 -9.43
N SER A 122 6.14 8.51 -9.25
CA SER A 122 5.07 7.50 -9.09
C SER A 122 4.80 6.67 -10.34
N ASN A 123 5.16 7.18 -11.53
CA ASN A 123 5.00 6.44 -12.78
C ASN A 123 6.23 5.56 -13.11
N SER A 124 7.20 5.44 -12.18
CA SER A 124 8.44 4.68 -12.36
C SER A 124 9.23 5.01 -13.64
N ARG A 125 9.03 6.23 -14.20
CA ARG A 125 9.73 6.70 -15.41
C ARG A 125 11.16 7.14 -15.13
N GLU A 126 11.41 7.54 -13.89
CA GLU A 126 12.69 8.01 -13.41
C GLU A 126 12.93 7.38 -12.05
N THR A 127 14.18 7.00 -11.78
CA THR A 127 14.58 6.49 -10.47
C THR A 127 14.35 7.55 -9.40
N THR A 128 13.86 7.11 -8.25
CA THR A 128 13.59 8.02 -7.14
C THR A 128 14.89 8.55 -6.52
N PRO A 129 15.05 9.87 -6.35
CA PRO A 129 16.20 10.44 -5.67
C PRO A 129 16.29 9.97 -4.22
N ARG A 130 17.51 9.71 -3.74
CA ARG A 130 17.76 9.31 -2.35
C ARG A 130 17.16 10.28 -1.33
N THR A 131 17.21 11.58 -1.62
CA THR A 131 16.63 12.63 -0.75
C THR A 131 15.12 12.46 -0.57
N LEU A 132 14.40 12.06 -1.63
CA LEU A 132 12.97 11.84 -1.57
C LEU A 132 12.62 10.56 -0.80
N ALA A 133 13.38 9.48 -1.03
CA ALA A 133 13.21 8.23 -0.26
C ALA A 133 13.46 8.44 1.24
N LEU A 134 14.52 9.18 1.61
CA LEU A 134 14.80 9.52 3.00
C LEU A 134 13.69 10.40 3.61
N ALA A 135 13.10 11.31 2.84
CA ALA A 135 11.96 12.10 3.30
C ALA A 135 10.74 11.22 3.61
N CYS A 136 10.47 10.18 2.81
CA CYS A 136 9.42 9.19 3.10
C CYS A 136 9.67 8.47 4.43
N LEU A 137 10.89 7.97 4.63
CA LEU A 137 11.27 7.28 5.87
C LEU A 137 11.19 8.21 7.09
N GLY A 138 11.66 9.45 6.95
CA GLY A 138 11.60 10.46 8.00
C GLY A 138 10.17 10.84 8.35
N TRP A 139 9.28 10.96 7.35
CA TRP A 139 7.87 11.21 7.58
C TRP A 139 7.22 10.05 8.35
N ASP A 140 7.45 8.80 7.94
CA ASP A 140 6.94 7.63 8.65
C ASP A 140 7.41 7.63 10.11
N ALA A 141 8.70 7.88 10.36
CA ALA A 141 9.26 7.92 11.72
C ALA A 141 8.59 8.98 12.61
N LEU A 142 8.30 10.16 12.08
CA LEU A 142 7.59 11.23 12.80
C LEU A 142 6.14 10.83 13.13
N GLN A 143 5.43 10.18 12.20
CA GLN A 143 4.05 9.74 12.45
C GLN A 143 3.96 8.66 13.54
N HIS A 144 4.94 7.76 13.62
CA HIS A 144 4.99 6.74 14.67
C HIS A 144 5.23 7.39 16.05
N GLN A 145 6.06 8.43 16.13
CA GLN A 145 6.28 9.17 17.37
C GLN A 145 5.02 9.94 17.81
N SER A 146 4.30 10.56 16.87
CA SER A 146 3.04 11.24 17.19
C SER A 146 1.98 10.28 17.72
N LYS A 147 1.82 9.10 17.11
CA LYS A 147 0.89 8.06 17.61
C LYS A 147 1.28 7.52 18.99
N ALA A 148 2.57 7.34 19.26
CA ALA A 148 3.05 6.90 20.57
C ALA A 148 2.85 7.96 21.67
N ALA A 149 2.87 9.24 21.31
CA ALA A 149 2.61 10.35 22.23
C ALA A 149 1.11 10.55 22.54
N GLU A 150 0.21 10.03 21.69
CA GLU A 150 -1.24 10.16 21.83
C GLU A 150 -1.92 9.06 22.66
N GLU A 151 -1.20 8.04 23.15
CA GLU A 151 -1.73 7.14 24.20
C GLU A 151 -1.89 7.94 25.51
N PRO A 152 -3.13 8.27 25.95
CA PRO A 152 -3.30 9.14 27.10
C PRO A 152 -2.96 8.36 28.38
N GLY A 153 -1.84 8.71 28.99
CA GLY A 153 -1.56 8.39 30.38
C GLY A 153 -2.70 8.92 31.25
N VAL A 154 -3.58 8.01 31.68
CA VAL A 154 -4.64 8.29 32.66
C VAL A 154 -3.95 8.54 34.01
N TYR A 155 -3.45 9.75 34.23
CA TYR A 155 -3.12 10.20 35.57
C TYR A 155 -4.41 10.59 36.28
N LYS A 156 -4.98 9.62 37.02
CA LYS A 156 -5.97 9.93 38.06
C LYS A 156 -5.28 10.76 39.13
N THR A 157 -5.60 12.04 39.21
CA THR A 157 -5.25 12.87 40.37
C THR A 157 -6.27 12.61 41.47
N ASP A 158 -5.93 11.76 42.44
CA ASP A 158 -6.67 11.68 43.70
C ASP A 158 -6.44 12.96 44.50
N LYS A 159 -7.39 13.91 44.42
CA LYS A 159 -7.50 15.00 45.39
C LYS A 159 -8.03 14.41 46.71
N LYS A 160 -7.13 14.06 47.62
CA LYS A 160 -7.51 13.90 49.04
C LYS A 160 -7.77 15.29 49.61
N GLY A 161 -9.02 15.49 50.04
CA GLY A 161 -9.45 16.67 50.78
C GLY A 161 -8.73 16.77 52.13
N HIS A 162 -8.56 18.02 52.58
CA HIS A 162 -8.22 18.39 53.95
C HIS A 162 -9.40 19.18 54.51
#